data_AF-A0A5D0NT01-F1
#
_entry.id   AF-A0A5D0NT01-F1
#
_cell.length_a   1.000
_cell.length_b   1.000
_cell.length_c   1.000
_cell.angle_alpha   90.00
_cell.angle_beta   90.00
_cell.angle_gamma   90.00
#
_symmetry.space_group_name_H-M   'P 1'
#
loop_
_entity.id
_entity.type
_entity.pdbx_description
1 polymer ?
#
loop_
_entity_poly.entity_id
_entity_poly.type
_entity_poly.pdbx_seq_one_letter_code
_entity_poly.pdbx_strand_id
1 'polypeptide(L)'
;MGGRGWSLSVEVAAGLAVGYAVEVLAYIPARAVGVPLLVLVPPVAIVGAFVCVPGLRRHWRRPVGGERMPPWCAWGLGGVVAFLVVWSTLFQYRVPVEAGYVDMPYHLALVGEVKHHFPPTMPAVLGEPLVYHWFVYAEMAATSWVTGIEPVTLVYRLSMLPMAVAMVVLVAALGRRLGGGWGAGVAAVGGTYFLFSPALVEGAVFSSRSMFTISTSPTQTFGALLFVAVVLLLVGAGGPGWGPLGARGRRRRAPRVSEGSARRAAWEGGGWAWWGVLGVLLVVLAGAKATYLPLLLVGLAVVIAVRWVAERRGAGGWG
;
A
#
# COMPACT_ATOMS: atom_id res chain seq x y z
N MET A 1 -6.45 -7.61 25.58
CA MET A 1 -7.10 -7.97 24.30
C MET A 1 -6.30 -9.09 23.66
N GLY A 2 -6.94 -10.23 23.35
CA GLY A 2 -6.33 -11.30 22.54
C GLY A 2 -6.18 -10.80 21.10
N GLY A 3 -5.10 -10.08 20.83
CA GLY A 3 -4.79 -9.56 19.51
C GLY A 3 -4.58 -10.72 18.56
N ARG A 4 -5.49 -10.90 17.59
CA ARG A 4 -5.21 -11.74 16.43
C ARG A 4 -4.05 -11.07 15.70
N GLY A 5 -2.85 -11.58 15.91
CA GLY A 5 -1.65 -11.13 15.20
C GLY A 5 -1.88 -11.26 13.70
N TRP A 6 -1.48 -10.24 12.94
CA TRP A 6 -1.46 -10.32 11.49
C TRP A 6 -0.45 -11.39 11.07
N SER A 7 -0.63 -11.99 9.88
CA SER A 7 0.38 -12.91 9.37
C SER A 7 1.68 -12.15 9.06
N LEU A 8 2.82 -12.84 9.13
CA LEU A 8 4.14 -12.28 8.83
C LEU A 8 4.17 -11.50 7.53
N SER A 9 3.58 -12.08 6.49
CA SER A 9 3.54 -11.47 5.17
C SER A 9 2.88 -10.10 5.22
N VAL A 10 1.78 -9.94 5.97
CA VAL A 10 1.07 -8.66 6.04
C VAL A 10 1.83 -7.63 6.86
N GLU A 11 2.47 -8.04 7.96
CA GLU A 11 3.32 -7.13 8.75
C GLU A 11 4.51 -6.62 7.91
N VAL A 12 5.13 -7.50 7.12
CA VAL A 12 6.23 -7.13 6.21
C VAL A 12 5.74 -6.23 5.08
N ALA A 13 4.63 -6.57 4.43
CA ALA A 13 4.09 -5.76 3.33
C ALA A 13 3.61 -4.38 3.80
N ALA A 14 2.99 -4.30 4.99
CA ALA A 14 2.59 -3.02 5.58
C ALA A 14 3.83 -2.21 6.02
N GLY A 15 4.83 -2.88 6.61
CA GLY A 15 6.11 -2.28 6.95
C GLY A 15 6.85 -1.72 5.73
N LEU A 16 6.80 -2.42 4.58
CA LEU A 16 7.34 -1.95 3.32
C LEU A 16 6.64 -0.67 2.85
N ALA A 17 5.30 -0.65 2.84
CA ALA A 17 4.52 0.52 2.44
C ALA A 17 4.81 1.75 3.32
N VAL A 18 4.88 1.56 4.65
CA VAL A 18 5.26 2.63 5.58
C VAL A 18 6.73 3.04 5.39
N GLY A 19 7.62 2.07 5.17
CA GLY A 19 9.03 2.29 4.91
C GLY A 19 9.25 3.18 3.69
N TYR A 20 8.58 2.88 2.57
CA TYR A 20 8.60 3.72 1.38
C TYR A 20 8.12 5.14 1.65
N ALA A 21 7.04 5.31 2.41
CA ALA A 21 6.55 6.63 2.74
C ALA A 21 7.53 7.43 3.61
N VAL A 22 8.13 6.79 4.61
CA VAL A 22 9.16 7.41 5.45
C VAL A 22 10.42 7.75 4.63
N GLU A 23 10.85 6.86 3.73
CA GLU A 23 12.01 7.06 2.87
C GLU A 23 11.83 8.29 1.97
N VAL A 24 10.68 8.42 1.30
CA VAL A 24 10.37 9.60 0.48
C VAL A 24 10.42 10.89 1.31
N LEU A 25 9.75 10.90 2.46
CA LEU A 25 9.70 12.10 3.32
C LEU A 25 11.05 12.45 3.94
N ALA A 26 11.95 11.47 4.12
CA ALA A 26 13.30 11.71 4.61
C ALA A 26 14.27 12.11 3.48
N TYR A 27 14.10 11.54 2.29
CA TYR A 27 14.95 11.81 1.14
C TYR A 27 14.79 13.25 0.64
N ILE A 28 13.55 13.77 0.57
CA ILE A 28 13.28 15.12 0.08
C ILE A 28 14.10 16.20 0.83
N PRO A 29 14.04 16.32 2.18
CA PRO A 29 14.85 17.28 2.91
C PRO A 29 16.34 16.94 2.87
N ALA A 30 16.72 15.65 2.87
CA ALA A 30 18.11 15.21 2.73
C ALA A 30 18.73 15.71 1.40
N ARG A 31 17.97 15.62 0.31
CA ARG A 31 18.38 16.14 -1.00
C ARG A 31 18.43 17.66 -0.99
N ALA A 32 17.47 18.33 -0.36
CA ALA A 32 17.41 19.80 -0.27
C ALA A 32 18.66 20.41 0.41
N VAL A 33 19.21 19.74 1.43
CA VAL A 33 20.44 20.17 2.10
C VAL A 33 21.73 19.67 1.44
N GLY A 34 21.62 18.98 0.30
CA GLY A 34 22.77 18.46 -0.45
C GLY A 34 23.40 17.18 0.10
N VAL A 35 22.78 16.53 1.10
CA VAL A 35 23.31 15.32 1.75
C VAL A 35 22.31 14.17 1.62
N PRO A 36 22.14 13.57 0.42
CA PRO A 36 21.07 12.60 0.14
C PRO A 36 21.15 11.35 1.02
N LEU A 37 22.33 10.96 1.50
CA LEU A 37 22.51 9.82 2.41
C LEU A 37 21.89 10.03 3.81
N LEU A 38 21.46 11.26 4.17
CA LEU A 38 20.67 11.47 5.39
C LEU A 38 19.33 10.71 5.37
N VAL A 39 18.88 10.21 4.21
CA VAL A 39 17.76 9.28 4.11
C VAL A 39 17.96 7.99 4.94
N LEU A 40 19.20 7.64 5.30
CA LEU A 40 19.50 6.51 6.19
C LEU A 40 19.23 6.80 7.66
N VAL A 41 19.01 8.06 8.05
CA VAL A 41 18.79 8.44 9.45
C VAL A 41 17.55 7.75 10.04
N PRO A 42 16.36 7.79 9.41
CA PRO A 42 15.19 7.09 9.94
C PRO A 42 15.38 5.58 10.14
N PRO A 43 15.84 4.77 9.15
CA PRO A 43 16.00 3.34 9.39
C PRO A 43 17.07 3.05 10.46
N VAL A 44 18.19 3.79 10.48
CA VAL A 44 19.22 3.65 11.53
C VAL A 44 18.67 4.02 12.90
N ALA A 45 17.91 5.10 13.02
CA ALA A 45 17.31 5.52 14.27
C ALA A 45 16.28 4.51 14.78
N ILE A 46 15.45 3.95 13.90
CA ILE A 46 14.48 2.90 14.26
C ILE A 46 15.21 1.65 14.75
N VAL A 47 16.14 1.12 13.96
CA VAL A 47 16.91 -0.08 14.36
C VAL A 47 17.68 0.18 15.66
N GLY A 48 18.34 1.33 15.76
CA GLY A 48 19.07 1.76 16.96
C GLY A 48 18.16 1.85 18.18
N ALA A 49 16.96 2.42 18.06
CA ALA A 49 15.99 2.46 19.16
C ALA A 49 15.58 1.06 19.61
N PHE A 50 15.29 0.14 18.68
CA PHE A 50 14.93 -1.23 19.01
C PHE A 50 16.08 -2.02 19.67
N VAL A 51 17.32 -1.77 19.24
CA VAL A 51 18.51 -2.38 19.84
C VAL A 51 18.77 -1.78 21.22
N CYS A 52 18.75 -0.46 21.38
CA CYS A 52 19.14 0.21 22.62
C CYS A 52 18.05 0.20 23.70
N VAL A 53 16.77 0.04 23.36
CA VAL A 53 15.65 0.07 24.31
C VAL A 53 15.11 -1.36 24.52
N PRO A 54 15.44 -2.05 25.64
CA PRO A 54 15.02 -3.44 25.87
C PRO A 54 13.50 -3.61 25.85
N GLY A 55 12.76 -2.59 26.30
CA GLY A 55 11.30 -2.56 26.27
C GLY A 55 10.71 -2.61 24.87
N LEU A 56 11.43 -2.19 23.82
CA LEU A 56 10.98 -2.27 22.43
C LEU A 56 11.21 -3.66 21.82
N ARG A 57 12.22 -4.39 22.28
CA ARG A 57 12.53 -5.76 21.80
C ARG A 57 11.38 -6.75 21.99
N ARG A 58 10.43 -6.45 22.88
CA ARG A 58 9.20 -7.25 23.03
C ARG A 58 8.38 -7.31 21.75
N HIS A 59 8.43 -6.27 20.90
CA HIS A 59 7.69 -6.26 19.62
C HIS A 59 8.40 -7.06 18.53
N TRP A 60 9.64 -7.53 18.75
CA TRP A 60 10.26 -8.54 17.89
C TRP A 60 9.66 -9.92 18.11
N ARG A 61 9.07 -10.16 19.30
CA ARG A 61 8.43 -11.42 19.64
C ARG A 61 6.99 -11.40 19.16
N ARG A 62 6.62 -12.40 18.36
CA ARG A 62 5.24 -12.53 17.92
C ARG A 62 4.33 -13.07 19.02
N PRO A 63 3.09 -12.58 19.09
CA PRO A 63 2.03 -13.29 19.79
C PRO A 63 1.82 -14.66 19.15
N VAL A 64 1.85 -15.70 19.97
CA VAL A 64 1.51 -17.07 19.55
C VAL A 64 -0.01 -17.13 19.35
N GLY A 65 -0.48 -17.53 18.15
CA GLY A 65 -1.91 -17.75 17.89
C GLY A 65 -2.55 -16.94 16.74
N GLY A 66 -1.76 -16.50 15.74
CA GLY A 66 -2.30 -15.86 14.54
C GLY A 66 -3.22 -16.80 13.73
N GLU A 67 -4.21 -16.22 13.06
CA GLU A 67 -5.11 -16.97 12.18
C GLU A 67 -4.32 -17.54 11.00
N ARG A 68 -4.30 -18.88 10.86
CA ARG A 68 -3.59 -19.55 9.76
C ARG A 68 -4.38 -19.42 8.47
N MET A 69 -3.71 -19.00 7.40
CA MET A 69 -4.28 -19.01 6.06
C MET A 69 -4.44 -20.46 5.58
N PRO A 70 -5.59 -20.83 5.00
CA PRO A 70 -5.75 -22.14 4.36
C PRO A 70 -4.67 -22.38 3.30
N PRO A 71 -4.15 -23.62 3.15
CA PRO A 71 -3.05 -23.91 2.25
C PRO A 71 -3.39 -23.60 0.78
N TRP A 72 -4.62 -23.83 0.36
CA TRP A 72 -5.05 -23.50 -1.00
C TRP A 72 -5.02 -21.99 -1.28
N CYS A 73 -5.31 -21.14 -0.29
CA CYS A 73 -5.16 -19.69 -0.43
C CYS A 73 -3.69 -19.30 -0.51
N ALA A 74 -2.82 -19.96 0.27
CA ALA A 74 -1.38 -19.76 0.19
C ALA A 74 -0.83 -20.10 -1.20
N TRP A 75 -1.22 -21.25 -1.74
CA TRP A 75 -0.88 -21.65 -3.10
C TRP A 75 -1.45 -20.70 -4.16
N GLY A 76 -2.69 -20.23 -3.98
CA GLY A 76 -3.29 -19.24 -4.87
C GLY A 76 -2.51 -17.94 -4.91
N LEU A 77 -2.21 -17.34 -3.76
CA LEU A 77 -1.42 -16.11 -3.69
C LEU A 77 0.04 -16.33 -4.15
N GLY A 78 0.64 -17.47 -3.81
CA GLY A 78 1.96 -17.86 -4.30
C GLY A 78 2.00 -18.01 -5.82
N GLY A 79 0.93 -18.55 -6.42
CA GLY A 79 0.76 -18.64 -7.87
C GLY A 79 0.69 -17.27 -8.54
N VAL A 80 0.00 -16.29 -7.93
CA VAL A 80 -0.01 -14.90 -8.44
C VAL A 80 1.37 -14.27 -8.37
N VAL A 81 2.10 -14.45 -7.27
CA VAL A 81 3.48 -13.95 -7.14
C VAL A 81 4.40 -14.61 -8.17
N ALA A 82 4.30 -15.93 -8.36
CA ALA A 82 5.07 -16.65 -9.38
C ALA A 82 4.74 -16.14 -10.79
N PHE A 83 3.47 -15.90 -11.07
CA PHE A 83 3.04 -15.29 -12.33
C PHE A 83 3.65 -13.90 -12.53
N LEU A 84 3.67 -13.02 -11.51
CA LEU A 84 4.30 -11.70 -11.59
C LEU A 84 5.80 -11.82 -11.90
N VAL A 85 6.51 -12.73 -11.25
CA VAL A 85 7.94 -12.97 -11.49
C VAL A 85 8.19 -13.44 -12.93
N VAL A 86 7.40 -14.42 -13.40
CA VAL A 86 7.51 -14.95 -14.77
C VAL A 86 7.17 -13.85 -15.78
N TRP A 87 6.10 -13.10 -15.56
CA TRP A 87 5.70 -11.99 -16.42
C TRP A 87 6.80 -10.92 -16.52
N SER A 88 7.30 -10.43 -15.37
CA SER A 88 8.39 -9.45 -15.35
C SER A 88 9.64 -9.99 -16.04
N THR A 89 9.95 -11.27 -15.88
CA THR A 89 11.09 -11.88 -16.58
C THR A 89 10.93 -11.84 -18.10
N LEU A 90 9.76 -12.25 -18.61
CA LEU A 90 9.50 -12.37 -20.04
C LEU A 90 9.31 -11.02 -20.73
N PHE A 91 8.58 -10.10 -20.10
CA PHE A 91 8.07 -8.88 -20.74
C PHE A 91 8.74 -7.59 -20.25
N GLN A 92 9.58 -7.67 -19.23
CA GLN A 92 10.29 -6.51 -18.72
C GLN A 92 11.80 -6.76 -18.74
N TYR A 93 12.29 -7.82 -18.09
CA TYR A 93 13.73 -8.00 -17.86
C TYR A 93 14.51 -8.39 -19.10
N ARG A 94 13.89 -9.18 -19.99
CA ARG A 94 14.46 -9.58 -21.28
C ARG A 94 14.33 -8.52 -22.37
N VAL A 95 13.51 -7.50 -22.16
CA VAL A 95 13.26 -6.45 -23.16
C VAL A 95 14.41 -5.44 -23.14
N PRO A 96 15.12 -5.21 -24.26
CA PRO A 96 16.15 -4.18 -24.33
C PRO A 96 15.60 -2.81 -23.93
N VAL A 97 16.42 -1.98 -23.29
CA VAL A 97 16.01 -0.63 -22.83
C VAL A 97 15.44 0.21 -23.98
N GLU A 98 16.07 0.12 -25.16
CA GLU A 98 15.68 0.79 -26.41
C GLU A 98 14.27 0.40 -26.91
N ALA A 99 13.85 -0.83 -26.62
CA ALA A 99 12.56 -1.39 -27.02
C ALA A 99 11.51 -1.30 -25.88
N GLY A 100 11.85 -0.57 -24.81
CA GLY A 100 10.96 -0.34 -23.69
C GLY A 100 9.75 0.50 -24.07
N TYR A 101 8.75 0.53 -23.18
CA TYR A 101 7.59 1.40 -23.36
C TYR A 101 8.00 2.88 -23.48
N VAL A 102 7.28 3.63 -24.31
CA VAL A 102 7.62 5.00 -24.71
C VAL A 102 7.79 5.97 -23.53
N ASP A 103 7.12 5.73 -22.40
CA ASP A 103 7.21 6.58 -21.21
C ASP A 103 8.40 6.23 -20.29
N MET A 104 9.09 5.10 -20.52
CA MET A 104 10.18 4.64 -19.65
C MET A 104 11.39 5.59 -19.64
N PRO A 105 11.84 6.16 -20.77
CA PRO A 105 12.88 7.19 -20.76
C PRO A 105 12.45 8.43 -19.96
N TYR A 106 11.17 8.80 -19.98
CA TYR A 106 10.65 9.91 -19.20
C TYR A 106 10.69 9.60 -17.69
N HIS A 107 10.31 8.38 -17.28
CA HIS A 107 10.48 7.93 -15.89
C HIS A 107 11.96 7.96 -15.44
N LEU A 108 12.87 7.51 -16.30
CA LEU A 108 14.30 7.55 -16.03
C LEU A 108 14.82 8.98 -15.87
N ALA A 109 14.40 9.89 -16.74
CA ALA A 109 14.75 11.31 -16.64
C ALA A 109 14.27 11.93 -15.32
N LEU A 110 13.06 11.59 -14.86
CA LEU A 110 12.53 12.06 -13.58
C LEU A 110 13.34 11.54 -12.37
N VAL A 111 13.79 10.29 -12.40
CA VAL A 111 14.69 9.77 -11.35
C VAL A 111 16.03 10.51 -11.38
N GLY A 112 16.62 10.70 -12.57
CA GLY A 112 17.84 11.48 -12.72
C GLY A 112 17.69 12.90 -12.17
N GLU A 113 16.59 13.57 -12.50
CA GLU A 113 16.30 14.93 -12.06
C GLU A 113 16.19 15.01 -10.54
N VAL A 114 15.39 14.16 -9.91
CA VAL A 114 15.22 14.13 -8.44
C VAL A 114 16.48 13.64 -7.71
N LYS A 115 17.35 12.88 -8.40
CA LYS A 115 18.64 12.45 -7.86
C LYS A 115 19.66 13.59 -7.85
N HIS A 116 19.64 14.46 -8.84
CA HIS A 116 20.69 15.46 -9.07
C HIS A 116 20.26 16.91 -8.82
N HIS A 117 18.97 17.22 -8.75
CA HIS A 117 18.47 18.58 -8.58
C HIS A 117 17.40 18.67 -7.49
N PHE A 118 17.44 19.77 -6.72
CA PHE A 118 16.37 20.14 -5.80
C PHE A 118 16.29 21.67 -5.67
N PRO A 119 15.11 22.30 -5.86
CA PRO A 119 13.87 21.68 -6.31
C PRO A 119 14.00 21.06 -7.71
N PRO A 120 13.23 20.01 -8.04
CA PRO A 120 13.24 19.43 -9.39
C PRO A 120 12.82 20.50 -10.41
N THR A 121 13.60 20.65 -11.47
CA THR A 121 13.27 21.54 -12.59
C THR A 121 12.34 20.88 -13.62
N MET A 122 12.10 19.56 -13.48
CA MET A 122 11.26 18.67 -14.29
C MET A 122 11.58 18.72 -15.81
N PRO A 123 11.49 17.61 -16.54
CA PRO A 123 11.69 17.66 -17.99
C PRO A 123 10.64 18.60 -18.61
N ALA A 124 11.11 19.53 -19.45
CA ALA A 124 10.25 20.44 -20.20
C ALA A 124 10.23 20.07 -21.68
N VAL A 125 9.12 20.33 -22.36
CA VAL A 125 9.02 20.23 -23.82
C VAL A 125 8.77 21.63 -24.34
N LEU A 126 9.68 22.13 -25.20
CA LEU A 126 9.61 23.50 -25.74
C LEU A 126 9.58 24.60 -24.66
N GLY A 127 10.20 24.36 -23.50
CA GLY A 127 10.22 25.30 -22.37
C GLY A 127 9.01 25.22 -21.44
N GLU A 128 8.00 24.40 -21.76
CA GLU A 128 6.84 24.18 -20.89
C GLU A 128 7.09 23.02 -19.90
N PRO A 129 6.88 23.22 -18.59
CA PRO A 129 7.13 22.20 -17.58
C PRO A 129 6.12 21.06 -17.65
N LEU A 130 6.60 19.81 -17.74
CA LEU A 130 5.74 18.63 -17.58
C LEU A 130 5.50 18.34 -16.10
N VAL A 131 4.41 18.89 -15.55
CA VAL A 131 4.01 18.63 -14.18
C VAL A 131 3.54 17.19 -14.03
N TYR A 132 4.25 16.43 -13.20
CA TYR A 132 3.99 15.01 -12.97
C TYR A 132 4.12 14.68 -11.49
N HIS A 133 3.41 13.65 -11.03
CA HIS A 133 3.58 13.10 -9.68
C HIS A 133 4.94 12.42 -9.60
N TRP A 134 5.72 12.72 -8.56
CA TRP A 134 7.16 12.42 -8.59
C TRP A 134 7.71 11.72 -7.34
N PHE A 135 6.87 11.46 -6.33
CA PHE A 135 7.36 10.87 -5.08
C PHE A 135 7.94 9.47 -5.23
N VAL A 136 7.45 8.67 -6.18
CA VAL A 136 8.07 7.37 -6.48
C VAL A 136 9.49 7.53 -7.04
N TYR A 137 9.79 8.61 -7.76
CA TYR A 137 11.15 8.83 -8.27
C TYR A 137 12.09 9.33 -7.17
N ALA A 138 11.55 9.97 -6.12
CA ALA A 138 12.30 10.25 -4.90
C ALA A 138 12.70 8.96 -4.18
N GLU A 139 11.80 7.97 -4.09
CA GLU A 139 12.11 6.63 -3.58
C GLU A 139 13.19 5.94 -4.42
N MET A 140 13.06 5.95 -5.76
CA MET A 140 14.08 5.33 -6.62
C MET A 140 15.43 6.07 -6.55
N ALA A 141 15.42 7.39 -6.43
CA ALA A 141 16.64 8.18 -6.27
C ALA A 141 17.30 7.88 -4.91
N ALA A 142 16.52 7.80 -3.83
CA ALA A 142 17.00 7.39 -2.51
C ALA A 142 17.61 5.99 -2.54
N THR A 143 16.89 5.02 -3.12
CA THR A 143 17.38 3.65 -3.31
C THR A 143 18.69 3.64 -4.10
N SER A 144 18.80 4.43 -5.16
CA SER A 144 20.03 4.54 -5.96
C SER A 144 21.20 5.13 -5.15
N TRP A 145 20.95 6.14 -4.31
CA TRP A 145 21.97 6.70 -3.41
C TRP A 145 22.43 5.70 -2.35
N VAL A 146 21.50 4.95 -1.75
CA VAL A 146 21.78 4.01 -0.66
C VAL A 146 22.48 2.75 -1.16
N THR A 147 22.06 2.23 -2.31
CA THR A 147 22.50 0.92 -2.81
C THR A 147 23.58 1.00 -3.89
N GLY A 148 23.77 2.17 -4.51
CA GLY A 148 24.60 2.33 -5.69
C GLY A 148 24.01 1.74 -6.99
N ILE A 149 22.80 1.15 -6.94
CA ILE A 149 22.14 0.62 -8.12
C ILE A 149 21.78 1.77 -9.06
N GLU A 150 22.09 1.60 -10.34
CA GLU A 150 21.81 2.61 -11.36
C GLU A 150 20.30 2.85 -11.54
N PRO A 151 19.86 4.11 -11.73
CA PRO A 151 18.46 4.46 -11.95
C PRO A 151 17.79 3.67 -13.09
N VAL A 152 18.53 3.38 -14.17
CA VAL A 152 18.01 2.58 -15.29
C VAL A 152 17.60 1.19 -14.83
N THR A 153 18.39 0.55 -13.96
CA THR A 153 18.09 -0.78 -13.43
C THR A 153 16.89 -0.74 -12.48
N LEU A 154 16.77 0.30 -11.66
CA LEU A 154 15.62 0.47 -10.75
C LEU A 154 14.31 0.62 -11.54
N VAL A 155 14.27 1.59 -12.46
CA VAL A 155 13.09 1.90 -13.27
C VAL A 155 12.70 0.72 -14.15
N TYR A 156 13.66 0.12 -14.86
CA TYR A 156 13.36 -0.89 -15.86
C TYR A 156 13.26 -2.30 -15.29
N ARG A 157 13.72 -2.58 -14.06
CA ARG A 157 13.80 -3.96 -13.55
C ARG A 157 13.29 -4.11 -12.12
N LEU A 158 13.85 -3.37 -11.18
CA LEU A 158 13.78 -3.77 -9.77
C LEU A 158 12.60 -3.18 -9.01
N SER A 159 12.23 -1.92 -9.24
CA SER A 159 11.33 -1.23 -8.30
C SER A 159 9.88 -1.75 -8.33
N MET A 160 9.39 -2.19 -9.48
CA MET A 160 7.97 -2.54 -9.64
C MET A 160 7.57 -3.84 -8.94
N LEU A 161 8.41 -4.86 -9.04
CA LEU A 161 8.07 -6.21 -8.58
C LEU A 161 7.88 -6.28 -7.05
N PRO A 162 8.76 -5.71 -6.20
CA PRO A 162 8.54 -5.68 -4.75
C PRO A 162 7.26 -4.95 -4.36
N MET A 163 6.96 -3.81 -5.01
CA MET A 163 5.75 -3.04 -4.76
C MET A 163 4.49 -3.86 -5.12
N ALA A 164 4.51 -4.53 -6.28
CA ALA A 164 3.43 -5.40 -6.71
C ALA A 164 3.26 -6.61 -5.77
N VAL A 165 4.33 -7.27 -5.35
CA VAL A 165 4.24 -8.40 -4.42
C VAL A 165 3.68 -7.98 -3.06
N ALA A 166 4.11 -6.84 -2.52
CA ALA A 166 3.53 -6.30 -1.29
C ALA A 166 2.04 -5.96 -1.47
N MET A 167 1.66 -5.41 -2.64
CA MET A 167 0.27 -5.11 -2.96
C MET A 167 -0.59 -6.38 -3.00
N VAL A 168 -0.11 -7.51 -3.56
CA VAL A 168 -0.81 -8.81 -3.50
C VAL A 168 -1.18 -9.16 -2.05
N VAL A 169 -0.22 -9.03 -1.14
CA VAL A 169 -0.43 -9.38 0.27
C VAL A 169 -1.42 -8.44 0.95
N LEU A 170 -1.29 -7.12 0.74
CA LEU A 170 -2.19 -6.15 1.36
C LEU A 170 -3.61 -6.22 0.80
N VAL A 171 -3.77 -6.44 -0.50
CA VAL A 171 -5.08 -6.64 -1.14
C VAL A 171 -5.73 -7.93 -0.63
N ALA A 172 -4.97 -9.03 -0.52
CA ALA A 172 -5.49 -10.26 0.07
C ALA A 172 -5.96 -10.06 1.51
N ALA A 173 -5.19 -9.31 2.31
CA ALA A 173 -5.54 -9.00 3.68
C ALA A 173 -6.79 -8.11 3.77
N LEU A 174 -6.89 -7.10 2.91
CA LEU A 174 -8.06 -6.22 2.82
C LEU A 174 -9.31 -6.99 2.39
N GLY A 175 -9.22 -7.81 1.34
CA GLY A 175 -10.31 -8.65 0.86
C GLY A 175 -10.74 -9.71 1.89
N ARG A 176 -9.79 -10.33 2.59
CA ARG A 176 -10.05 -11.23 3.73
C ARG A 176 -10.85 -10.53 4.81
N ARG A 177 -10.52 -9.27 5.09
CA ARG A 177 -11.18 -8.46 6.10
C ARG A 177 -12.60 -8.12 5.67
N LEU A 178 -12.77 -7.59 4.46
CA LEU A 178 -14.04 -7.13 3.92
C LEU A 178 -15.02 -8.29 3.69
N GLY A 179 -14.54 -9.39 3.12
CA GLY A 179 -15.36 -10.54 2.74
C GLY A 179 -15.43 -11.65 3.78
N GLY A 180 -14.84 -11.48 4.97
CA GLY A 180 -15.00 -12.41 6.09
C GLY A 180 -14.28 -13.77 5.96
N GLY A 181 -13.60 -14.07 4.85
CA GLY A 181 -12.82 -15.29 4.65
C GLY A 181 -11.66 -15.15 3.66
N TRP A 182 -10.66 -16.04 3.71
CA TRP A 182 -9.46 -15.94 2.87
C TRP A 182 -9.75 -16.14 1.38
N GLY A 183 -10.83 -16.85 1.03
CA GLY A 183 -11.30 -16.91 -0.35
C GLY A 183 -11.68 -15.55 -0.94
N ALA A 184 -12.26 -14.64 -0.13
CA ALA A 184 -12.52 -13.28 -0.57
C ALA A 184 -11.22 -12.47 -0.77
N GLY A 185 -10.18 -12.76 0.02
CA GLY A 185 -8.84 -12.18 -0.17
C GLY A 185 -8.21 -12.64 -1.48
N VAL A 186 -8.23 -13.95 -1.76
CA VAL A 186 -7.73 -14.51 -3.03
C VAL A 186 -8.54 -13.96 -4.21
N ALA A 187 -9.87 -13.89 -4.10
CA ALA A 187 -10.74 -13.32 -5.13
C ALA A 187 -10.46 -11.82 -5.35
N ALA A 188 -10.19 -11.06 -4.30
CA ALA A 188 -9.82 -9.65 -4.42
C ALA A 188 -8.50 -9.47 -5.18
N VAL A 189 -7.48 -10.28 -4.87
CA VAL A 189 -6.22 -10.30 -5.63
C VAL A 189 -6.47 -10.72 -7.07
N GLY A 190 -7.25 -11.77 -7.27
CA GLY A 190 -7.68 -12.24 -8.59
C GLY A 190 -8.31 -11.10 -9.41
N GLY A 191 -9.22 -10.35 -8.77
CA GLY A 191 -9.86 -9.20 -9.36
C GLY A 191 -8.88 -8.07 -9.68
N THR A 192 -8.00 -7.70 -8.75
CA THR A 192 -7.04 -6.61 -8.94
C THR A 192 -6.04 -6.87 -10.06
N TYR A 193 -5.54 -8.10 -10.19
CA TYR A 193 -4.52 -8.43 -11.17
C TYR A 193 -5.10 -8.94 -12.49
N PHE A 194 -6.25 -9.62 -12.47
CA PHE A 194 -6.79 -10.32 -13.64
C PHE A 194 -8.18 -9.85 -14.09
N LEU A 195 -8.95 -9.06 -13.32
CA LEU A 195 -10.17 -8.41 -13.83
C LEU A 195 -9.89 -6.98 -14.27
N PHE A 196 -10.37 -6.60 -15.45
CA PHE A 196 -10.25 -5.24 -15.97
C PHE A 196 -11.50 -4.38 -15.77
N SER A 197 -11.28 -3.06 -15.76
CA SER A 197 -12.26 -2.06 -16.19
C SER A 197 -12.62 -2.30 -17.67
N PRO A 198 -13.89 -2.24 -18.09
CA PRO A 198 -14.27 -2.48 -19.48
C PRO A 198 -13.45 -1.58 -20.42
N ALA A 199 -12.59 -2.20 -21.24
CA ALA A 199 -11.87 -1.49 -22.28
C ALA A 199 -12.85 -1.22 -23.43
N LEU A 200 -13.22 0.04 -23.64
CA LEU A 200 -14.01 0.48 -24.79
C LEU A 200 -13.21 0.47 -26.12
N VAL A 201 -12.10 -0.27 -26.17
CA VAL A 201 -11.17 -0.27 -27.31
C VAL A 201 -11.07 -1.69 -27.87
N GLU A 202 -11.45 -1.85 -29.12
CA GLU A 202 -11.34 -3.09 -29.88
C GLU A 202 -9.90 -3.62 -29.95
N GLY A 203 -9.72 -4.95 -29.84
CA GLY A 203 -8.44 -5.62 -30.10
C GLY A 203 -7.45 -5.74 -28.92
N ALA A 204 -7.76 -5.21 -27.74
CA ALA A 204 -6.89 -5.36 -26.57
C ALA A 204 -7.02 -6.76 -25.93
N VAL A 205 -5.91 -7.52 -25.83
CA VAL A 205 -5.88 -8.83 -25.15
C VAL A 205 -5.96 -8.63 -23.63
N PHE A 206 -6.91 -9.33 -23.00
CA PHE A 206 -7.44 -9.11 -21.65
C PHE A 206 -6.41 -9.12 -20.50
N SER A 207 -5.43 -10.02 -20.50
CA SER A 207 -4.47 -10.18 -19.38
C SER A 207 -3.24 -9.28 -19.46
N SER A 208 -2.87 -8.81 -20.67
CA SER A 208 -1.62 -8.09 -20.87
C SER A 208 -1.67 -6.67 -20.33
N ARG A 209 -2.83 -6.02 -20.34
CA ARG A 209 -2.95 -4.59 -20.01
C ARG A 209 -2.75 -4.27 -18.52
N SER A 210 -3.11 -5.18 -17.61
CA SER A 210 -3.06 -4.94 -16.15
C SER A 210 -1.62 -5.11 -15.72
N MET A 211 -1.00 -6.19 -16.20
CA MET A 211 0.40 -6.45 -15.99
C MET A 211 1.27 -5.40 -16.66
N PHE A 212 0.87 -4.93 -17.84
CA PHE A 212 1.49 -3.78 -18.48
C PHE A 212 1.43 -2.55 -17.58
N THR A 213 0.25 -2.10 -17.15
CA THR A 213 0.12 -0.91 -16.28
C THR A 213 0.91 -1.05 -14.97
N ILE A 214 0.91 -2.23 -14.35
CA ILE A 214 1.69 -2.49 -13.12
C ILE A 214 3.21 -2.37 -13.38
N SER A 215 3.67 -2.76 -14.57
CA SER A 215 5.10 -2.80 -14.92
C SER A 215 5.60 -1.48 -15.54
N THR A 216 4.74 -0.73 -16.20
CA THR A 216 5.11 0.47 -16.97
C THR A 216 4.64 1.78 -16.34
N SER A 217 3.87 1.75 -15.24
CA SER A 217 3.46 2.94 -14.51
C SER A 217 3.92 2.90 -13.05
N PRO A 218 5.17 3.32 -12.75
CA PRO A 218 5.73 3.32 -11.40
C PRO A 218 4.84 3.99 -10.35
N THR A 219 4.26 5.09 -10.75
CA THR A 219 3.42 5.96 -9.93
C THR A 219 2.07 5.31 -9.60
N GLN A 220 1.51 4.55 -10.55
CA GLN A 220 0.30 3.78 -10.32
C GLN A 220 0.57 2.65 -9.33
N THR A 221 1.62 1.86 -9.53
CA THR A 221 1.95 0.71 -8.66
C THR A 221 2.30 1.17 -7.24
N PHE A 222 3.14 2.20 -7.12
CA PHE A 222 3.50 2.80 -5.84
C PHE A 222 2.29 3.40 -5.13
N GLY A 223 1.49 4.21 -5.83
CA GLY A 223 0.28 4.80 -5.26
C GLY A 223 -0.75 3.75 -4.87
N ALA A 224 -0.93 2.67 -5.65
CA ALA A 224 -1.85 1.58 -5.34
C ALA A 224 -1.45 0.86 -4.05
N LEU A 225 -0.17 0.56 -3.88
CA LEU A 225 0.36 -0.06 -2.66
C LEU A 225 0.03 0.80 -1.42
N LEU A 226 0.35 2.09 -1.47
CA LEU A 226 0.07 3.04 -0.39
C LEU A 226 -1.43 3.20 -0.15
N PHE A 227 -2.23 3.26 -1.20
CA PHE A 227 -3.69 3.38 -1.11
C PHE A 227 -4.30 2.18 -0.39
N VAL A 228 -3.90 0.96 -0.75
CA VAL A 228 -4.39 -0.25 -0.08
C VAL A 228 -3.98 -0.27 1.40
N ALA A 229 -2.76 0.18 1.73
CA ALA A 229 -2.32 0.32 3.12
C ALA A 229 -3.19 1.34 3.90
N VAL A 230 -3.49 2.50 3.30
CA VAL A 230 -4.39 3.52 3.87
C VAL A 230 -5.79 2.93 4.11
N VAL A 231 -6.37 2.29 3.10
CA VAL A 231 -7.71 1.69 3.23
C VAL A 231 -7.73 0.62 4.31
N LEU A 232 -6.69 -0.22 4.38
CA LEU A 232 -6.56 -1.27 5.40
C LEU A 232 -6.47 -0.70 6.82
N LEU A 233 -5.79 0.44 7.00
CA LEU A 233 -5.74 1.18 8.26
C LEU A 233 -7.08 1.80 8.63
N LEU A 234 -7.76 2.45 7.69
CA LEU A 234 -9.08 3.06 7.93
C LEU A 234 -10.12 2.02 8.33
N VAL A 235 -10.13 0.91 7.60
CA VAL A 235 -10.88 -0.28 7.94
C VAL A 235 -10.44 -0.84 9.32
N GLY A 236 -9.14 -0.77 9.61
CA GLY A 236 -8.46 -0.94 10.92
C GLY A 236 -9.20 -0.33 12.08
N ALA A 237 -9.38 0.97 11.99
CA ALA A 237 -9.97 1.80 13.02
C ALA A 237 -11.46 1.48 13.29
N GLY A 238 -12.15 0.82 12.36
CA GLY A 238 -13.60 0.55 12.44
C GLY A 238 -14.07 -0.49 13.46
N GLY A 239 -13.18 -1.19 14.19
CA GLY A 239 -13.54 -2.16 15.23
C GLY A 239 -14.36 -3.39 14.73
N PRO A 240 -14.68 -4.36 15.60
CA PRO A 240 -15.47 -5.54 15.24
C PRO A 240 -16.96 -5.18 15.10
N GLY A 241 -17.32 -4.53 14.00
CA GLY A 241 -18.71 -4.20 13.64
C GLY A 241 -18.89 -3.68 12.22
N TRP A 242 -17.81 -3.61 11.43
CA TRP A 242 -17.71 -2.92 10.15
C TRP A 242 -18.21 -3.73 8.93
N GLY A 243 -19.19 -4.62 9.12
CA GLY A 243 -19.79 -5.41 8.03
C GLY A 243 -21.32 -5.28 7.99
N PRO A 244 -21.96 -5.01 6.83
CA PRO A 244 -23.42 -4.89 6.71
C PRO A 244 -24.21 -6.16 7.10
N LEU A 245 -23.54 -7.31 7.22
CA LEU A 245 -24.15 -8.62 7.48
C LEU A 245 -23.71 -9.26 8.81
N GLY A 246 -22.89 -8.57 9.63
CA GLY A 246 -22.39 -9.10 10.89
C GLY A 246 -23.36 -9.03 12.08
N ALA A 247 -24.49 -8.36 11.93
CA ALA A 247 -25.40 -8.01 13.04
C ALA A 247 -26.63 -8.93 13.17
N ARG A 248 -26.63 -10.13 12.58
CA ARG A 248 -27.69 -11.13 12.84
C ARG A 248 -27.07 -12.51 13.02
N GLY A 249 -26.82 -12.88 14.28
CA GLY A 249 -26.61 -14.29 14.62
C GLY A 249 -25.33 -14.60 15.39
N ARG A 250 -25.10 -13.93 16.54
CA ARG A 250 -24.34 -14.55 17.63
C ARG A 250 -24.64 -13.89 18.98
N ARG A 251 -25.91 -14.00 19.42
CA ARG A 251 -26.23 -13.98 20.85
C ARG A 251 -25.70 -15.28 21.48
N ARG A 252 -24.40 -15.38 21.70
CA ARG A 252 -23.85 -16.25 22.75
C ARG A 252 -23.42 -15.34 23.88
N ARG A 253 -24.02 -15.54 25.05
CA ARG A 253 -23.78 -14.83 26.32
C ARG A 253 -22.31 -14.47 26.46
N ALA A 254 -21.98 -13.18 26.33
CA ALA A 254 -20.71 -12.64 26.80
C ALA A 254 -20.82 -12.36 28.30
N PRO A 255 -19.74 -12.55 29.09
CA PRO A 255 -19.70 -12.07 30.47
C PRO A 255 -19.87 -10.54 30.46
N ARG A 256 -20.54 -9.99 31.48
CA ARG A 256 -20.64 -8.54 31.69
C ARG A 256 -19.23 -7.95 31.88
N VAL A 257 -18.62 -7.55 30.78
CA VAL A 257 -17.47 -6.63 30.78
C VAL A 257 -18.07 -5.24 30.90
N SER A 258 -17.67 -4.50 31.93
CA SER A 258 -18.24 -3.19 32.25
C SER A 258 -18.07 -2.25 31.05
N GLU A 259 -19.12 -1.50 30.68
CA GLU A 259 -19.11 -0.58 29.53
C GLU A 259 -17.95 0.44 29.58
N GLY A 260 -17.46 0.75 30.79
CA GLY A 260 -16.30 1.60 31.02
C GLY A 260 -14.95 1.01 30.59
N SER A 261 -14.82 -0.32 30.50
CA SER A 261 -13.61 -0.99 29.99
C SER A 261 -13.65 -1.20 28.48
N ALA A 262 -14.84 -1.35 27.89
CA ALA A 262 -15.03 -1.36 26.44
C ALA A 262 -14.79 0.03 25.82
N ARG A 263 -15.22 1.11 26.51
CA ARG A 263 -14.91 2.50 26.09
C ARG A 263 -13.43 2.86 26.22
N ARG A 264 -12.74 2.39 27.27
CA ARG A 264 -11.28 2.57 27.42
C ARG A 264 -10.49 1.81 26.37
N ALA A 265 -10.87 0.57 26.06
CA ALA A 265 -10.20 -0.21 25.01
C ALA A 265 -10.44 0.33 23.58
N ALA A 266 -11.56 1.04 23.35
CA ALA A 266 -11.83 1.75 22.10
C ALA A 266 -11.03 3.06 21.96
N TRP A 267 -10.71 3.73 23.06
CA TRP A 267 -9.84 4.92 23.09
C TRP A 267 -8.35 4.56 23.06
N GLU A 268 -7.95 3.42 23.62
CA GLU A 268 -6.55 2.95 23.66
C GLU A 268 -6.06 2.28 22.35
N GLY A 269 -6.98 1.90 21.45
CA GLY A 269 -6.66 1.18 20.20
C GLY A 269 -6.18 2.05 19.03
N GLY A 270 -6.25 3.39 19.15
CA GLY A 270 -5.95 4.34 18.07
C GLY A 270 -5.15 5.53 18.57
N GLY A 271 -4.01 5.28 19.23
CA GLY A 271 -3.12 6.32 19.73
C GLY A 271 -2.58 7.25 18.63
N TRP A 272 -1.98 8.37 19.02
CA TRP A 272 -1.30 9.34 18.15
C TRP A 272 -0.40 8.71 17.07
N ALA A 273 0.23 7.57 17.36
CA ALA A 273 1.05 6.82 16.42
C ALA A 273 0.26 6.31 15.20
N TRP A 274 -0.98 5.87 15.38
CA TRP A 274 -1.85 5.46 14.29
C TRP A 274 -2.13 6.63 13.34
N TRP A 275 -2.49 7.80 13.91
CA TRP A 275 -2.79 9.01 13.13
C TRP A 275 -1.55 9.56 12.44
N GLY A 276 -0.39 9.44 13.08
CA GLY A 276 0.90 9.75 12.47
C GLY A 276 1.16 8.87 11.24
N VAL A 277 1.00 7.56 11.34
CA VAL A 277 1.19 6.64 10.20
C VAL A 277 0.19 6.93 9.08
N LEU A 278 -1.09 7.13 9.40
CA LEU A 278 -2.09 7.50 8.39
C LEU A 278 -1.70 8.82 7.69
N GLY A 279 -1.33 9.84 8.47
CA GLY A 279 -0.92 11.15 7.94
C GLY A 279 0.28 11.04 7.00
N VAL A 280 1.32 10.32 7.41
CA VAL A 280 2.50 10.03 6.57
C VAL A 280 2.10 9.36 5.25
N LEU A 281 1.28 8.32 5.30
CA LEU A 281 0.82 7.62 4.10
C LEU A 281 -0.02 8.52 3.19
N LEU A 282 -0.91 9.35 3.74
CA LEU A 282 -1.75 10.26 2.95
C LEU A 282 -0.94 11.34 2.25
N VAL A 283 0.05 11.93 2.93
CA VAL A 283 0.95 12.93 2.34
C VAL A 283 1.71 12.31 1.17
N VAL A 284 2.27 11.11 1.35
CA VAL A 284 3.03 10.46 0.28
C VAL A 284 2.13 10.00 -0.86
N LEU A 285 0.93 9.49 -0.55
CA LEU A 285 -0.06 9.09 -1.54
C LEU A 285 -0.47 10.25 -2.44
N ALA A 286 -0.59 11.47 -1.90
CA ALA A 286 -0.88 12.68 -2.66
C ALA A 286 0.18 12.96 -3.74
N GLY A 287 1.46 12.82 -3.38
CA GLY A 287 2.59 13.01 -4.29
C GLY A 287 2.89 11.81 -5.19
N ALA A 288 2.32 10.64 -4.88
CA ALA A 288 2.48 9.39 -5.65
C ALA A 288 1.57 9.34 -6.89
N LYS A 289 0.28 9.69 -6.74
CA LYS A 289 -0.69 9.74 -7.83
C LYS A 289 -1.92 10.54 -7.39
N ALA A 290 -2.22 11.63 -8.10
CA ALA A 290 -3.30 12.54 -7.73
C ALA A 290 -4.71 11.91 -7.73
N THR A 291 -4.91 10.79 -8.40
CA THR A 291 -6.22 10.13 -8.52
C THR A 291 -6.66 9.40 -7.25
N TYR A 292 -5.75 9.01 -6.36
CA TYR A 292 -6.11 8.21 -5.18
C TYR A 292 -6.82 8.99 -4.08
N LEU A 293 -6.49 10.27 -3.86
CA LEU A 293 -7.16 11.06 -2.83
C LEU A 293 -8.64 11.35 -3.16
N PRO A 294 -9.00 11.82 -4.36
CA PRO A 294 -10.40 11.94 -4.76
C PRO A 294 -11.14 10.61 -4.67
N LEU A 295 -10.52 9.52 -5.12
CA LEU A 295 -11.10 8.18 -5.04
C LEU A 295 -11.38 7.77 -3.58
N LEU A 296 -10.44 8.04 -2.67
CA LEU A 296 -10.60 7.78 -1.24
C LEU A 296 -11.77 8.57 -0.66
N LEU A 297 -11.85 9.87 -0.96
CA LEU A 297 -12.88 10.77 -0.45
C LEU A 297 -14.28 10.35 -0.93
N VAL A 298 -14.41 10.04 -2.22
CA VAL A 298 -15.67 9.54 -2.79
C VAL A 298 -16.07 8.22 -2.14
N GLY A 299 -15.12 7.27 -2.00
CA GLY A 299 -15.37 6.00 -1.33
C GLY A 299 -15.83 6.19 0.12
N LEU A 300 -15.21 7.10 0.86
CA LEU A 300 -15.59 7.42 2.24
C LEU A 300 -17.00 8.05 2.30
N ALA A 301 -17.30 8.98 1.40
CA ALA A 301 -18.62 9.63 1.32
C ALA A 301 -19.73 8.62 1.04
N VAL A 302 -19.51 7.68 0.11
CA VAL A 302 -20.45 6.59 -0.19
C VAL A 302 -20.68 5.72 1.04
N VAL A 303 -19.61 5.33 1.75
CA VAL A 303 -19.73 4.53 2.98
C VAL A 303 -20.54 5.26 4.05
N ILE A 304 -20.28 6.55 4.26
CA ILE A 304 -21.02 7.39 5.22
C ILE A 304 -22.50 7.48 4.82
N ALA A 305 -22.80 7.73 3.55
CA ALA A 305 -24.16 7.82 3.04
C ALA A 305 -24.94 6.50 3.22
N VAL A 306 -24.33 5.36 2.86
CA VAL A 306 -24.94 4.04 3.04
C VAL A 306 -25.24 3.74 4.50
N ARG A 307 -24.31 4.06 5.42
CA ARG A 307 -24.53 3.87 6.85
C ARG A 307 -25.66 4.73 7.38
N TRP A 308 -25.68 6.00 7.00
CA TRP A 308 -26.73 6.92 7.40
C TRP A 308 -28.12 6.47 6.93
N VAL A 309 -28.24 5.95 5.70
CA VAL A 309 -29.50 5.36 5.19
C VAL A 309 -29.87 4.10 5.98
N ALA A 310 -28.92 3.21 6.26
CA ALA A 310 -29.17 1.98 6.99
C ALA A 310 -29.63 2.24 8.44
N GLU A 311 -29.00 3.20 9.12
CA GLU A 311 -29.36 3.60 10.49
C GLU A 311 -30.75 4.25 10.55
N ARG A 312 -31.09 5.09 9.57
CA ARG A 312 -32.44 5.69 9.46
C ARG A 312 -33.53 4.65 9.23
N ARG A 313 -33.27 3.63 8.40
CA ARG A 313 -34.23 2.53 8.16
C ARG A 313 -34.37 1.60 9.37
N GLY A 314 -33.34 1.47 10.20
CA GLY A 314 -33.41 0.71 11.46
C GLY A 314 -34.22 1.42 12.56
N ALA A 315 -34.26 2.76 12.55
CA ALA A 315 -35.00 3.55 13.53
C ALA A 315 -36.51 3.68 13.25
N GLY A 316 -36.95 3.48 12.00
CA GLY A 316 -38.36 3.59 11.60
C GLY A 316 -39.20 2.32 11.75
N GLY A 317 -38.71 1.33 12.48
CA GLY A 317 -39.29 -0.03 12.53
C GLY A 317 -40.01 -0.41 13.82
N TRP A 318 -40.58 0.52 14.57
CA TRP A 318 -41.58 0.24 15.63
C TRP A 318 -42.54 1.44 15.72
N GLY A 319 -43.74 1.25 15.17
CA GLY A 319 -44.87 2.16 15.24
C GLY A 319 -46.11 1.39 14.85
#